data_AF-A0A8J7USJ5-F1
#
_entry.id   AF-A0A8J7USJ5-F1
#
_cell.length_a   1.000
_cell.length_b   1.000
_cell.length_c   1.000
_cell.angle_alpha   90.00
_cell.angle_beta   90.00
_cell.angle_gamma   90.00
#
_symmetry.space_group_name_H-M   'P 1'
#
loop_
_entity.id
_entity.type
_entity.pdbx_description
1 polymer ?
#
loop_
_entity_poly.entity_id
_entity_poly.type
_entity_poly.pdbx_seq_one_letter_code
_entity_poly.pdbx_strand_id
1 'polypeptide(L)'
;MSDPKVGVFVCYCGSNINGAVDCEAVKDFASKLDGVVVAESYPFMCADPGQNLIKDAIKEKGLDRIVVAACTPKIHEPTFRACLSEAGISPYYLEFVNIREHDAFVHMNDVKAATDKAKELVAAGIARAKKLEDVPQKVVDVDKSCMVIGAGIAGIQSALDLADQGFKIYLVDKDESIGGRMAQLAKTFPTDDCAM
;
A
#
# COMPACT_ATOMS: atom_id res chain seq x y z
N MET A 1 -0.64 30.96 -2.93
CA MET A 1 -0.82 29.64 -2.31
C MET A 1 -0.07 29.67 -1.00
N SER A 2 -0.65 29.18 0.09
CA SER A 2 0.05 29.07 1.37
C SER A 2 1.23 28.10 1.25
N ASP A 3 2.29 28.33 2.02
CA ASP A 3 3.41 27.39 2.06
C ASP A 3 2.94 26.01 2.57
N PRO A 4 3.32 24.90 1.90
CA PRO A 4 2.90 23.56 2.30
C PRO A 4 3.35 23.21 3.72
N LYS A 5 2.44 22.63 4.50
CA LYS A 5 2.67 22.17 5.87
C LYS A 5 2.79 20.66 5.89
N VAL A 6 4.03 20.19 5.93
CA VAL A 6 4.36 18.77 5.84
C VAL A 6 4.36 18.11 7.22
N GLY A 7 3.65 16.99 7.36
CA GLY A 7 3.81 16.05 8.46
C GLY A 7 4.59 14.81 8.03
N VAL A 8 5.62 14.45 8.78
CA VAL A 8 6.47 13.29 8.49
C VAL A 8 6.26 12.23 9.54
N PHE A 9 5.99 10.99 9.12
CA PHE A 9 5.71 9.88 10.04
C PHE A 9 6.61 8.69 9.72
N VAL A 10 7.49 8.34 10.65
CA VAL A 10 8.49 7.28 10.49
C VAL A 10 8.01 6.01 11.20
N CYS A 11 7.85 4.92 10.46
CA CYS A 11 7.38 3.65 11.01
C CYS A 11 8.55 2.76 11.43
N TYR A 12 8.45 2.11 12.60
CA TYR A 12 9.43 1.09 13.00
C TYR A 12 9.17 -0.28 12.38
N CYS A 13 7.89 -0.54 12.08
CA CYS A 13 7.38 -1.85 11.67
C CYS A 13 7.85 -2.96 12.63
N GLY A 14 7.71 -2.71 13.92
CA GLY A 14 8.35 -3.51 14.97
C GLY A 14 9.87 -3.40 14.87
N SER A 15 10.56 -4.52 14.64
CA SER A 15 12.01 -4.57 14.39
C SER A 15 12.38 -4.57 12.91
N ASN A 16 11.41 -4.62 11.98
CA ASN A 16 11.71 -4.77 10.55
C ASN A 16 12.44 -3.55 9.96
N ILE A 17 12.09 -2.34 10.41
CA ILE A 17 12.79 -1.11 10.03
C ILE A 17 13.74 -0.73 11.17
N ASN A 18 13.23 -0.63 12.39
CA ASN A 18 14.01 -0.14 13.53
C ASN A 18 15.17 -1.06 13.97
N GLY A 19 15.23 -2.30 13.48
CA GLY A 19 16.37 -3.19 13.69
C GLY A 19 17.58 -2.88 12.79
N ALA A 20 17.38 -2.15 11.70
CA ALA A 20 18.43 -1.83 10.72
C ALA A 20 18.53 -0.32 10.40
N VAL A 21 17.54 0.49 10.77
CA VAL A 21 17.49 1.94 10.55
C VAL A 21 17.15 2.59 11.89
N ASP A 22 17.95 3.56 12.33
CA ASP A 22 17.63 4.38 13.50
C ASP A 22 16.51 5.36 13.15
N CYS A 23 15.27 4.94 13.43
CA CYS A 23 14.08 5.67 13.05
C CYS A 23 13.90 6.97 13.85
N GLU A 24 14.42 7.04 15.08
CA GLU A 24 14.42 8.27 15.88
C GLU A 24 15.37 9.30 15.27
N ALA A 25 16.57 8.87 14.83
CA ALA A 25 17.49 9.75 14.12
C ALA A 25 16.93 10.26 12.78
N VAL A 26 16.12 9.44 12.07
CA VAL A 26 15.42 9.87 10.85
C VAL A 26 14.34 10.90 11.17
N LYS A 27 13.54 10.68 12.22
CA LYS A 27 12.52 11.63 12.71
C LYS A 27 13.16 12.97 13.11
N ASP A 28 14.22 12.93 13.91
CA ASP A 28 14.94 14.12 14.39
C ASP A 28 15.65 14.89 13.27
N PHE A 29 16.05 14.19 12.20
CA PHE A 29 16.54 14.82 10.99
C PHE A 29 15.41 15.51 10.22
N ALA A 30 14.29 14.81 10.01
CA ALA A 30 13.14 15.31 9.27
C ALA A 30 12.52 16.56 9.90
N SER A 31 12.46 16.63 11.24
CA SER A 31 11.91 17.79 11.97
C SER A 31 12.66 19.10 11.74
N LYS A 32 13.89 19.05 11.24
CA LYS A 32 14.74 20.23 10.96
C LYS A 32 14.64 20.70 9.51
N LEU A 33 13.94 19.96 8.65
CA LEU A 33 13.80 20.30 7.25
C LEU A 33 12.72 21.37 7.06
N ASP A 34 12.98 22.28 6.12
CA ASP A 34 12.06 23.35 5.77
C ASP A 34 10.66 22.81 5.43
N GLY A 35 9.61 23.51 5.86
CA GLY A 35 8.20 23.14 5.63
C GLY A 35 7.67 21.96 6.45
N VAL A 36 8.51 21.28 7.26
CA VAL A 36 8.05 20.22 8.17
C VAL A 36 7.52 20.84 9.46
N VAL A 37 6.23 20.64 9.73
CA VAL A 37 5.54 21.16 10.93
C VAL A 37 5.56 20.14 12.08
N VAL A 38 5.58 18.86 11.73
CA VAL A 38 5.67 17.76 12.70
C VAL A 38 6.43 16.60 12.08
N ALA A 39 7.28 15.97 12.89
CA ALA A 39 7.84 14.66 12.59
C ALA A 39 7.62 13.75 13.80
N GLU A 40 6.96 12.62 13.60
CA GLU A 40 6.72 11.62 14.65
C GLU A 40 7.22 10.26 14.18
N SER A 41 7.52 9.40 15.14
CA SER A 41 7.84 8.01 14.90
C SER A 41 6.93 7.10 15.72
N TYR A 42 6.55 5.95 15.15
CA TYR A 42 5.65 5.02 15.83
C TYR A 42 5.89 3.56 15.41
N PRO A 43 5.67 2.57 16.31
CA PRO A 43 5.90 1.17 16.01
C PRO A 43 5.18 0.63 14.77
N PHE A 44 3.90 1.01 14.60
CA PHE A 44 3.05 0.51 13.52
C PHE A 44 2.15 1.63 12.97
N MET A 45 2.68 2.41 12.03
CA MET A 45 1.95 3.54 11.43
C MET A 45 0.64 3.13 10.73
N CYS A 46 0.55 1.90 10.21
CA CYS A 46 -0.65 1.41 9.52
C CYS A 46 -1.75 0.90 10.47
N ALA A 47 -1.43 0.66 11.74
CA ALA A 47 -2.43 0.29 12.75
C ALA A 47 -3.27 1.51 13.16
N ASP A 48 -4.44 1.27 13.74
CA ASP A 48 -5.37 2.35 14.15
C ASP A 48 -4.71 3.47 14.97
N PRO A 49 -3.85 3.20 15.97
CA PRO A 49 -3.18 4.28 16.70
C PRO A 49 -2.27 5.12 15.79
N GLY A 50 -1.54 4.48 14.87
CA GLY A 50 -0.67 5.16 13.92
C GLY A 50 -1.45 6.03 12.92
N GLN A 51 -2.58 5.53 12.44
CA GLN A 51 -3.47 6.30 11.57
C GLN A 51 -4.10 7.48 12.33
N ASN A 52 -4.50 7.29 13.58
CA ASN A 52 -5.05 8.36 14.40
C ASN A 52 -4.01 9.47 14.65
N LEU A 53 -2.74 9.14 14.89
CA LEU A 53 -1.68 10.15 14.98
C LEU A 53 -1.61 11.06 13.75
N ILE A 54 -1.76 10.49 12.55
CA ILE A 54 -1.80 11.27 11.31
C ILE A 54 -3.06 12.14 11.26
N LYS A 55 -4.24 11.56 11.52
CA LYS A 55 -5.53 12.26 11.47
C LYS A 55 -5.60 13.42 12.47
N ASP A 56 -5.10 13.22 13.68
CA ASP A 56 -5.09 14.21 14.74
C ASP A 56 -4.10 15.33 14.38
N ALA A 57 -2.89 14.99 13.91
CA ALA A 57 -1.92 15.98 13.46
C ALA A 57 -2.43 16.83 12.29
N ILE A 58 -3.16 16.24 11.33
CA ILE A 58 -3.81 16.99 10.23
C ILE A 58 -4.77 18.03 10.79
N LYS A 59 -5.64 17.66 11.74
CA LYS A 59 -6.65 18.55 12.33
C LYS A 59 -6.04 19.62 13.23
N GLU A 60 -5.11 19.23 14.10
CA GLU A 60 -4.53 20.10 15.12
C GLU A 60 -3.52 21.10 14.54
N LYS A 61 -2.69 20.65 13.58
CA LYS A 61 -1.59 21.44 13.03
C LYS A 61 -1.92 22.02 11.65
N GLY A 62 -3.05 21.64 11.07
CA GLY A 62 -3.50 22.07 9.75
C GLY A 62 -2.56 21.60 8.66
N LEU A 63 -2.14 20.33 8.71
CA LEU A 63 -1.23 19.75 7.72
C LEU A 63 -1.97 19.55 6.39
N ASP A 64 -1.28 19.84 5.29
CA ASP A 64 -1.80 19.66 3.95
C ASP A 64 -0.91 18.77 3.07
N ARG A 65 0.22 18.28 3.61
CA ARG A 65 1.10 17.29 2.97
C ARG A 65 1.53 16.25 3.99
N ILE A 66 1.47 14.98 3.61
CA ILE A 66 1.84 13.87 4.51
C ILE A 66 2.92 13.03 3.87
N VAL A 67 4.00 12.80 4.60
CA VAL A 67 5.08 11.88 4.22
C VAL A 67 5.06 10.70 5.19
N VAL A 68 4.87 9.49 4.69
CA VAL A 68 4.97 8.27 5.49
C VAL A 68 6.23 7.51 5.09
N ALA A 69 7.21 7.44 5.99
CA ALA A 69 8.44 6.68 5.81
C ALA A 69 8.26 5.28 6.42
N ALA A 70 7.97 4.29 5.58
CA ALA A 70 7.62 2.94 6.03
C ALA A 70 7.94 1.88 4.97
N CYS A 71 6.94 1.06 4.62
CA CYS A 71 7.04 -0.03 3.65
C CYS A 71 6.80 0.44 2.21
N THR A 72 6.65 -0.52 1.30
CA THR A 72 6.32 -0.25 -0.10
C THR A 72 4.93 0.39 -0.26
N PRO A 73 4.78 1.40 -1.13
CA PRO A 73 3.47 1.97 -1.47
C PRO A 73 2.52 0.92 -2.07
N LYS A 74 3.06 -0.13 -2.72
CA LYS A 74 2.25 -1.21 -3.32
C LYS A 74 1.29 -1.91 -2.35
N ILE A 75 1.58 -1.85 -1.04
CA ILE A 75 0.75 -2.48 -0.01
C ILE A 75 -0.14 -1.43 0.66
N HIS A 76 0.45 -0.41 1.27
CA HIS A 76 -0.29 0.48 2.18
C HIS A 76 -0.60 1.87 1.62
N GLU A 77 -0.21 2.21 0.39
CA GLU A 77 -0.63 3.50 -0.20
C GLU A 77 -2.16 3.67 -0.19
N PRO A 78 -2.99 2.67 -0.56
CA PRO A 78 -4.45 2.79 -0.43
C PRO A 78 -4.91 3.04 1.00
N THR A 79 -4.28 2.38 1.98
CA THR A 79 -4.59 2.54 3.41
C THR A 79 -4.37 3.98 3.88
N PHE A 80 -3.20 4.55 3.59
CA PHE A 80 -2.90 5.92 4.03
C PHE A 80 -3.66 6.97 3.21
N ARG A 81 -3.96 6.71 1.92
CA ARG A 81 -4.87 7.57 1.14
C ARG A 81 -6.27 7.61 1.75
N ALA A 82 -6.79 6.48 2.21
CA ALA A 82 -8.06 6.44 2.93
C ALA A 82 -7.98 7.23 4.26
N CYS A 83 -6.90 7.05 5.03
CA CYS A 83 -6.65 7.81 6.25
C CYS A 83 -6.65 9.34 6.03
N LEU A 84 -5.98 9.83 4.98
CA LEU A 84 -6.00 11.26 4.60
C LEU A 84 -7.41 11.74 4.21
N SER A 85 -8.12 10.91 3.44
CA SER A 85 -9.49 11.22 3.01
C SER A 85 -10.45 11.31 4.22
N GLU A 86 -10.32 10.40 5.20
CA GLU A 86 -11.04 10.45 6.47
C GLU A 86 -10.70 11.69 7.31
N ALA A 87 -9.47 12.19 7.20
CA ALA A 87 -9.04 13.43 7.85
C ALA A 87 -9.53 14.70 7.13
N GLY A 88 -10.12 14.58 5.94
CA GLY A 88 -10.68 15.69 5.17
C GLY A 88 -9.68 16.40 4.26
N ILE A 89 -8.53 15.79 3.95
CA ILE A 89 -7.57 16.32 2.96
C ILE A 89 -7.46 15.39 1.75
N SER A 90 -6.94 15.91 0.63
CA SER A 90 -6.80 15.10 -0.59
C SER A 90 -5.92 13.87 -0.36
N PRO A 91 -6.35 12.68 -0.83
CA PRO A 91 -5.50 11.48 -0.79
C PRO A 91 -4.21 11.64 -1.62
N TYR A 92 -4.17 12.58 -2.56
CA TYR A 92 -3.02 12.82 -3.44
C TYR A 92 -1.95 13.73 -2.81
N TYR A 93 -2.19 14.22 -1.58
CA TYR A 93 -1.19 14.90 -0.77
C TYR A 93 -0.30 13.97 0.07
N LEU A 94 -0.40 12.66 -0.17
CA LEU A 94 0.45 11.64 0.39
C LEU A 94 1.71 11.43 -0.47
N GLU A 95 2.88 11.48 0.15
CA GLU A 95 4.12 10.92 -0.38
C GLU A 95 4.53 9.71 0.47
N PHE A 96 4.83 8.59 -0.20
CA PHE A 96 5.26 7.36 0.46
C PHE A 96 6.75 7.14 0.26
N VAL A 97 7.49 7.04 1.37
CA VAL A 97 8.94 6.80 1.35
C VAL A 97 9.19 5.38 1.82
N ASN A 98 9.68 4.52 0.92
CA ASN A 98 9.97 3.13 1.26
C ASN A 98 11.37 3.02 1.91
N ILE A 99 11.38 2.87 3.23
CA ILE A 99 12.59 2.62 4.04
C ILE A 99 12.64 1.18 4.59
N ARG A 100 11.74 0.29 4.14
CA ARG A 100 11.74 -1.13 4.54
C ARG A 100 12.31 -2.01 3.44
N GLU A 101 11.54 -2.28 2.39
CA GLU A 101 11.98 -3.17 1.30
C GLU A 101 13.14 -2.57 0.50
N HIS A 102 13.22 -1.24 0.44
CA HIS A 102 14.27 -0.55 -0.33
C HIS A 102 15.45 -0.08 0.54
N ASP A 103 15.44 -0.32 1.85
CA ASP A 103 16.47 0.18 2.76
C ASP A 103 16.77 -0.83 3.89
N ALA A 104 15.97 -0.87 4.95
CA ALA A 104 16.22 -1.73 6.11
C ALA A 104 16.45 -3.21 5.77
N PHE A 105 15.64 -3.80 4.90
CA PHE A 105 15.75 -5.22 4.53
C PHE A 105 16.96 -5.56 3.67
N VAL A 106 17.54 -4.57 2.99
CA VAL A 106 18.67 -4.79 2.07
C VAL A 106 20.00 -4.30 2.65
N HIS A 107 19.97 -3.58 3.78
CA HIS A 107 21.14 -2.99 4.44
C HIS A 107 21.29 -3.38 5.92
N MET A 108 20.77 -4.56 6.30
CA MET A 108 20.73 -5.04 7.70
C MET A 108 22.10 -5.05 8.42
N ASN A 109 23.19 -5.14 7.68
CA ASN A 109 24.54 -5.25 8.23
C ASN A 109 25.24 -3.88 8.43
N ASP A 110 24.65 -2.78 7.97
CA ASP A 110 25.22 -1.44 8.11
C ASP A 110 24.12 -0.43 8.50
N VAL A 111 23.83 -0.40 9.80
CA VAL A 111 22.80 0.47 10.38
C VAL A 111 23.08 1.95 10.11
N LYS A 112 24.35 2.34 10.09
CA LYS A 112 24.72 3.74 9.84
C LYS A 112 24.41 4.11 8.40
N ALA A 113 24.84 3.32 7.42
CA ALA A 113 24.56 3.57 6.02
C ALA A 113 23.06 3.51 5.69
N ALA A 114 22.33 2.55 6.28
CA ALA A 114 20.88 2.45 6.13
C ALA A 114 20.17 3.67 6.72
N THR A 115 20.59 4.15 7.89
CA THR A 115 20.03 5.36 8.51
C THR A 115 20.32 6.62 7.69
N ASP A 116 21.54 6.76 7.16
CA ASP A 116 21.92 7.90 6.32
C ASP A 116 21.11 7.88 5.01
N LYS A 117 20.92 6.71 4.40
CA LYS A 117 20.06 6.52 3.23
C LYS A 117 18.59 6.86 3.53
N ALA A 118 18.04 6.40 4.66
CA ALA A 118 16.66 6.69 5.06
C ALA A 118 16.41 8.20 5.19
N LYS A 119 17.37 8.94 5.75
CA LYS A 119 17.31 10.42 5.83
C LYS A 119 17.23 11.06 4.46
N GLU A 120 18.07 10.64 3.52
CA GLU A 120 18.05 11.17 2.15
C GLU A 120 16.75 10.84 1.42
N LEU A 121 16.25 9.61 1.56
CA LEU A 121 14.95 9.19 1.00
C LEU A 121 13.80 10.04 1.55
N VAL A 122 13.79 10.30 2.87
CA VAL A 122 12.79 11.14 3.52
C VAL A 122 12.91 12.60 3.08
N ALA A 123 14.12 13.15 2.96
CA ALA A 123 14.33 14.50 2.45
C ALA A 123 13.81 14.66 1.01
N ALA A 124 14.08 13.67 0.15
CA ALA A 124 13.55 13.63 -1.21
C ALA A 124 12.01 13.53 -1.23
N GLY A 125 11.44 12.70 -0.35
CA GLY A 125 9.99 12.58 -0.17
C GLY A 125 9.34 13.89 0.25
N ILE A 126 9.90 14.60 1.23
CA ILE A 126 9.43 15.92 1.65
C ILE A 126 9.48 16.92 0.50
N ALA A 127 10.58 16.95 -0.25
CA ALA A 127 10.74 17.85 -1.39
C ALA A 127 9.70 17.60 -2.49
N ARG A 128 9.34 16.33 -2.73
CA ARG A 128 8.28 15.94 -3.65
C ARG A 128 6.89 16.27 -3.10
N ALA A 129 6.64 15.99 -1.81
CA ALA A 129 5.37 16.24 -1.15
C ALA A 129 4.94 17.70 -1.29
N LYS A 130 5.87 18.65 -1.12
CA LYS A 130 5.63 20.09 -1.31
C LYS A 130 5.08 20.46 -2.71
N LYS A 131 5.31 19.62 -3.72
CA LYS A 131 4.89 19.84 -5.11
C LYS A 131 3.70 18.99 -5.52
N LEU A 132 3.15 18.18 -4.61
CA LEU A 132 1.95 17.39 -4.90
C LEU A 132 0.75 18.33 -5.08
N GLU A 133 -0.10 17.94 -6.02
CA GLU A 133 -1.34 18.61 -6.39
C GLU A 133 -2.50 17.64 -6.18
N ASP A 134 -3.68 18.19 -5.93
CA ASP A 134 -4.89 17.38 -5.87
C ASP A 134 -5.26 16.91 -7.27
N VAL A 135 -5.54 15.61 -7.42
CA VAL A 135 -5.88 14.99 -8.69
C VAL A 135 -7.33 14.50 -8.65
N PRO A 136 -8.21 15.01 -9.52
CA PRO A 136 -9.61 14.58 -9.53
C PRO A 136 -9.71 13.11 -9.96
N GLN A 137 -10.50 12.34 -9.22
CA GLN A 137 -10.83 10.97 -9.60
C GLN A 137 -11.86 10.95 -10.73
N LYS A 138 -11.62 10.12 -11.74
CA LYS A 138 -12.56 9.91 -12.83
C LYS A 138 -13.49 8.75 -12.47
N VAL A 139 -14.80 9.03 -12.42
CA VAL A 139 -15.83 7.99 -12.36
C VAL A 139 -16.05 7.46 -13.77
N VAL A 140 -16.08 6.13 -13.90
CA VAL A 140 -16.31 5.44 -15.18
C VAL A 140 -17.38 4.38 -14.98
N ASP A 141 -18.17 4.16 -16.03
CA ASP A 141 -19.17 3.10 -16.03
C ASP A 141 -18.47 1.73 -16.13
N VAL A 142 -18.99 0.75 -15.40
CA VAL A 142 -18.49 -0.63 -15.40
C VAL A 142 -19.57 -1.53 -15.98
N ASP A 143 -19.25 -2.20 -17.08
CA ASP A 143 -20.14 -3.19 -17.69
C ASP A 143 -20.39 -4.35 -16.74
N LYS A 144 -21.65 -4.76 -16.59
CA LYS A 144 -22.06 -5.88 -15.73
C LYS A 144 -21.79 -7.24 -16.39
N SER A 145 -20.59 -7.42 -16.91
CA SER A 145 -20.12 -8.67 -17.50
C SER A 145 -18.68 -8.96 -17.11
N CYS A 146 -18.35 -10.23 -16.96
CA CYS A 146 -17.01 -10.70 -16.61
C CYS A 146 -16.46 -11.66 -17.67
N MET A 147 -15.15 -11.66 -17.85
CA MET A 147 -14.45 -12.66 -18.66
C MET A 147 -13.55 -13.49 -17.76
N VAL A 148 -13.68 -14.81 -17.87
CA VAL A 148 -12.84 -15.78 -17.16
C VAL A 148 -11.97 -16.48 -18.21
N ILE A 149 -10.65 -16.40 -18.05
CA ILE A 149 -9.67 -17.00 -18.96
C ILE A 149 -9.11 -18.27 -18.31
N GLY A 150 -9.37 -19.40 -18.95
CA GLY A 150 -9.07 -20.75 -18.47
C GLY A 150 -10.29 -21.39 -17.80
N ALA A 151 -10.80 -22.45 -18.40
CA ALA A 151 -11.92 -23.28 -17.96
C ALA A 151 -11.45 -24.58 -17.27
N GLY A 152 -10.39 -24.50 -16.47
CA GLY A 152 -10.11 -25.51 -15.44
C GLY A 152 -11.04 -25.35 -14.23
N ILE A 153 -10.89 -26.20 -13.20
CA ILE A 153 -11.74 -26.15 -11.99
C ILE A 153 -11.86 -24.73 -11.38
N ALA A 154 -10.77 -23.98 -11.27
CA ALA A 154 -10.79 -22.62 -10.73
C ALA A 154 -11.63 -21.65 -11.57
N GLY A 155 -11.53 -21.72 -12.90
CA GLY A 155 -12.26 -20.82 -13.78
C GLY A 155 -13.72 -21.22 -13.94
N ILE A 156 -14.03 -22.52 -13.98
CA ILE A 156 -15.39 -23.03 -13.96
C ILE A 156 -16.11 -22.55 -12.68
N GLN A 157 -15.49 -22.73 -11.51
CA GLN A 157 -16.09 -22.29 -10.25
C GLN A 157 -16.30 -20.77 -10.22
N SER A 158 -15.27 -19.99 -10.61
CA SER A 158 -15.38 -18.53 -10.67
C SER A 158 -16.51 -18.07 -11.60
N ALA A 159 -16.70 -18.75 -12.74
CA ALA A 159 -17.76 -18.44 -13.69
C ALA A 159 -19.15 -18.78 -13.13
N LEU A 160 -19.30 -19.93 -12.46
CA LEU A 160 -20.56 -20.33 -11.82
C LEU A 160 -20.95 -19.36 -10.70
N ASP A 161 -20.03 -19.04 -9.79
CA ASP A 161 -20.29 -18.14 -8.65
C ASP A 161 -20.74 -16.74 -9.10
N LEU A 162 -20.16 -16.23 -10.20
CA LEU A 162 -20.55 -14.93 -10.76
C LEU A 162 -21.86 -15.02 -11.56
N ALA A 163 -22.10 -16.11 -12.28
CA ALA A 163 -23.34 -16.34 -13.01
C ALA A 163 -24.55 -16.47 -12.05
N ASP A 164 -24.39 -17.15 -10.91
CA ASP A 164 -25.43 -17.30 -9.88
C ASP A 164 -25.80 -15.96 -9.24
N GLN A 165 -24.87 -14.99 -9.23
CA GLN A 165 -25.13 -13.60 -8.82
C GLN A 165 -25.79 -12.75 -9.92
N GLY A 166 -26.04 -13.32 -11.10
CA GLY A 166 -26.74 -12.66 -12.21
C GLY A 166 -25.84 -11.88 -13.16
N PHE A 167 -24.52 -12.04 -13.10
CA PHE A 167 -23.60 -11.40 -14.04
C PHE A 167 -23.51 -12.18 -15.36
N LYS A 168 -23.34 -11.48 -16.50
CA LYS A 168 -23.05 -12.13 -17.79
C LYS A 168 -21.59 -12.57 -17.83
N ILE A 169 -21.33 -13.85 -18.05
CA ILE A 169 -19.98 -14.41 -18.04
C ILE A 169 -19.55 -14.90 -19.43
N TYR A 170 -18.33 -14.55 -19.82
CA TYR A 170 -17.63 -15.14 -20.95
C TYR A 170 -16.52 -16.05 -20.41
N LEU A 171 -16.67 -17.36 -20.57
CA LEU A 171 -15.64 -18.34 -20.20
C LEU A 171 -14.86 -18.72 -21.46
N VAL A 172 -13.56 -18.46 -21.48
CA VAL A 172 -12.68 -18.69 -22.62
C VAL A 172 -11.60 -19.67 -22.22
N ASP A 173 -11.50 -20.80 -22.91
CA ASP A 173 -10.38 -21.73 -22.78
C ASP A 173 -9.54 -21.74 -24.07
N LYS A 174 -8.28 -22.14 -23.95
CA LYS A 174 -7.36 -22.32 -25.07
C LYS A 174 -7.55 -23.69 -25.75
N ASP A 175 -8.00 -24.68 -24.99
CA ASP A 175 -8.17 -26.06 -25.41
C ASP A 175 -9.63 -26.28 -25.88
N GLU A 176 -9.88 -27.34 -26.65
CA GLU A 176 -11.21 -27.64 -27.21
C GLU A 176 -12.24 -28.04 -26.15
N SER A 177 -11.77 -28.47 -24.97
CA SER A 177 -12.59 -28.95 -23.87
C SER A 177 -12.27 -28.26 -22.55
N ILE A 178 -13.29 -28.01 -21.75
CA ILE A 178 -13.15 -27.54 -20.37
C ILE A 178 -12.70 -28.66 -19.42
N GLY A 179 -12.33 -28.31 -18.19
CA GLY A 179 -11.93 -29.22 -17.12
C GLY A 179 -10.44 -29.14 -16.75
N GLY A 180 -9.62 -28.62 -17.66
CA GLY A 180 -8.19 -28.38 -17.44
C GLY A 180 -7.44 -29.64 -16.98
N ARG A 181 -6.47 -29.49 -16.07
CA ARG A 181 -5.69 -30.63 -15.55
C ARG A 181 -6.51 -31.61 -14.71
N MET A 182 -7.57 -31.16 -14.06
CA MET A 182 -8.39 -32.04 -13.20
C MET A 182 -9.05 -33.14 -14.01
N ALA A 183 -9.54 -32.82 -15.21
CA ALA A 183 -10.15 -33.79 -16.12
C ALA A 183 -9.21 -34.92 -16.58
N GLN A 184 -7.90 -34.77 -16.37
CA GLN A 184 -6.88 -35.77 -16.72
C GLN A 184 -6.53 -36.69 -15.55
N LEU A 185 -6.96 -36.35 -14.33
CA LEU A 185 -6.68 -37.13 -13.13
C LEU A 185 -7.67 -38.28 -13.00
N ALA A 186 -7.19 -39.44 -12.55
CA ALA A 186 -8.09 -40.55 -12.24
C ALA A 186 -8.82 -40.33 -10.91
N LYS A 187 -8.11 -39.80 -9.90
CA LYS A 187 -8.63 -39.57 -8.56
C LYS A 187 -8.09 -38.29 -7.93
N THR A 188 -8.80 -37.76 -6.94
CA THR A 188 -8.40 -36.57 -6.17
C THR A 188 -8.23 -36.90 -4.70
N PHE A 189 -7.05 -36.61 -4.15
CA PHE A 189 -6.82 -36.67 -2.71
C PHE A 189 -7.52 -35.49 -2.00
N PRO A 190 -7.87 -35.61 -0.70
CA PRO A 190 -7.67 -36.77 0.17
C PRO A 190 -8.81 -37.80 0.13
N THR A 191 -9.88 -37.58 -0.63
CA THR A 191 -11.08 -38.42 -0.61
C THR A 191 -11.02 -39.64 -1.53
N ASP A 192 -10.06 -39.67 -2.47
CA ASP A 192 -9.92 -40.70 -3.52
C ASP A 192 -11.15 -40.80 -4.45
N ASP A 193 -11.93 -39.71 -4.53
CA ASP A 193 -13.03 -39.55 -5.49
C ASP A 193 -12.50 -39.47 -6.92
N CYS A 194 -13.33 -39.85 -7.89
CA CYS A 194 -13.05 -39.60 -9.31
C CYS A 194 -13.01 -38.10 -9.60
N ALA A 195 -12.09 -37.66 -10.46
CA ALA A 195 -11.89 -36.23 -10.74
C ALA A 195 -12.96 -35.61 -11.67
N MET A 196 -13.73 -36.45 -12.37
CA MET A 196 -14.95 -36.13 -13.10
C MET A 196 -16.00 -37.22 -12.85
#